data_AF-A0A7D5UJT5-F1
#
_entry.id   AF-A0A7D5UJT5-F1
#
_cell.length_a   1.000
_cell.length_b   1.000
_cell.length_c   1.000
_cell.angle_alpha   90.00
_cell.angle_beta   90.00
_cell.angle_gamma   90.00
#
_symmetry.space_group_name_H-M   'P 1'
#
loop_
_entity.id
_entity.type
_entity.pdbx_description
1 polymer ?
#
loop_
_entity_poly.entity_id
_entity_poly.type
_entity_poly.pdbx_seq_one_letter_code
_entity_poly.pdbx_strand_id
1 'polypeptide(L)'
;MGILIINSGDPMVLPQISSNAFGDESWSGVHVKQLSSEQKEQITRYCRTEGRRQGWNDANGQRMGERREGPFHPELLGGEPCREWQDSYDNGVEEQRRLSVM
;
A
#
# COMPACT_ATOMS: atom_id res chain seq x y z
N MET A 1 -6.13 -6.24 -12.50
CA MET A 1 -5.60 -7.15 -11.46
C MET A 1 -6.40 -6.91 -10.19
N GLY A 2 -7.11 -7.92 -9.69
CA GLY A 2 -7.80 -7.84 -8.40
C GLY A 2 -6.83 -8.16 -7.28
N ILE A 3 -6.82 -7.31 -6.24
CA ILE A 3 -6.08 -7.54 -5.00
C ILE A 3 -7.13 -7.67 -3.90
N LEU A 4 -7.06 -8.74 -3.13
CA LEU A 4 -7.81 -8.90 -1.89
C LEU A 4 -6.94 -8.37 -0.74
N ILE A 5 -7.52 -7.49 0.05
CA ILE A 5 -6.88 -6.93 1.24
C ILE A 5 -7.79 -7.20 2.43
N ILE A 6 -7.25 -7.84 3.46
CA ILE A 6 -7.90 -8.01 4.76
C ILE A 6 -7.07 -7.23 5.78
N ASN A 7 -7.62 -6.12 6.26
CA ASN A 7 -6.93 -5.26 7.21
C ASN A 7 -6.83 -5.95 8.57
N SER A 8 -5.65 -5.85 9.18
CA SER A 8 -5.49 -6.17 10.59
C SER A 8 -5.90 -4.96 11.43
N GLY A 9 -6.76 -5.16 12.43
CA GLY A 9 -7.01 -4.15 13.47
C GLY A 9 -5.91 -4.07 14.53
N ASP A 10 -4.96 -5.01 14.51
CA ASP A 10 -3.82 -5.06 15.43
C ASP A 10 -2.60 -4.37 14.78
N PRO A 11 -2.00 -3.34 15.42
CA PRO A 11 -0.78 -2.67 14.95
C PRO A 11 0.44 -3.58 14.83
N MET A 12 0.40 -4.78 15.43
CA MET A 12 1.51 -5.72 15.43
C MET A 12 1.36 -6.82 14.37
N VAL A 13 0.28 -6.83 13.61
CA VAL A 13 0.01 -7.81 12.55
C VAL A 13 -0.19 -7.10 11.22
N LEU A 14 0.49 -7.57 10.18
CA LEU A 14 0.35 -7.03 8.84
C LEU A 14 -1.02 -7.37 8.23
N PRO A 15 -1.54 -6.53 7.31
CA PRO A 15 -2.72 -6.89 6.54
C PRO A 15 -2.45 -8.16 5.73
N GLN A 16 -3.50 -8.94 5.48
CA GLN A 16 -3.43 -10.04 4.53
C GLN A 16 -3.64 -9.48 3.12
N ILE A 17 -2.68 -9.71 2.23
CA ILE A 17 -2.68 -9.18 0.87
C ILE A 17 -2.46 -10.33 -0.08
N SER A 18 -3.43 -10.54 -0.96
CA SER A 18 -3.42 -11.58 -1.97
C SER A 18 -3.78 -10.99 -3.32
N SER A 19 -3.09 -11.43 -4.37
CA SER A 19 -3.43 -11.06 -5.74
C SER A 19 -3.74 -12.30 -6.58
N ASN A 20 -4.69 -12.18 -7.50
CA ASN A 20 -5.04 -13.29 -8.38
C ASN A 20 -3.90 -13.73 -9.32
N ALA A 21 -2.84 -12.92 -9.45
CA ALA A 21 -1.71 -13.19 -10.34
C ALA A 21 -0.48 -13.75 -9.60
N PHE A 22 -0.26 -13.37 -8.35
CA PHE A 22 0.95 -13.70 -7.60
C PHE A 22 0.67 -14.46 -6.29
N GLY A 23 -0.60 -14.66 -5.94
CA GLY A 23 -0.98 -15.27 -4.66
C GLY A 23 -0.76 -14.32 -3.49
N ASP A 24 -0.52 -14.90 -2.31
CA ASP A 24 -0.31 -14.19 -1.06
C ASP A 24 1.12 -13.63 -0.99
N GLU A 25 1.24 -12.38 -0.55
CA GLU A 25 2.54 -11.79 -0.27
C GLU A 25 3.19 -12.51 0.91
N SER A 26 4.50 -12.77 0.82
CA SER A 26 5.24 -13.60 1.80
C SER A 26 5.25 -13.05 3.22
N TRP A 27 4.99 -11.75 3.37
CA TRP A 27 4.94 -11.01 4.64
C TRP A 27 3.51 -10.76 5.11
N SER A 28 2.50 -11.09 4.31
CA SER A 28 1.10 -10.74 4.62
C SER A 28 0.54 -11.57 5.78
N GLY A 29 -0.25 -10.93 6.65
CA GLY A 29 -0.77 -11.57 7.87
C GLY A 29 0.28 -11.95 8.92
N VAL A 30 1.57 -11.67 8.68
CA VAL A 30 2.66 -12.00 9.59
C VAL A 30 2.72 -11.00 10.74
N HIS A 31 3.09 -11.46 11.93
CA HIS A 31 3.33 -10.58 13.08
C HIS A 31 4.67 -9.83 12.90
N VAL A 32 4.72 -8.54 13.23
CA VAL A 32 5.87 -7.64 13.02
C VAL A 32 7.20 -8.22 13.54
N LYS A 33 7.17 -8.91 14.68
CA LYS A 33 8.35 -9.57 15.29
C LYS A 33 8.92 -10.74 14.47
N GLN A 34 8.15 -11.31 13.56
CA GLN A 34 8.55 -12.43 12.70
C GLN A 34 9.09 -11.97 11.35
N LEU A 35 9.04 -10.66 11.07
CA LEU A 35 9.52 -10.12 9.81
C LEU A 35 11.03 -10.19 9.68
N SER A 36 11.50 -10.79 8.59
CA SER A 36 12.87 -10.65 8.14
C SER A 36 13.14 -9.24 7.58
N SER A 37 14.42 -8.85 7.49
CA SER A 37 14.80 -7.59 6.85
C SER A 37 14.38 -7.52 5.38
N GLU A 38 14.43 -8.66 4.67
CA GLU A 38 13.99 -8.76 3.28
C GLU A 38 12.48 -8.51 3.17
N GLN A 39 11.67 -9.08 4.06
CA GLN A 39 10.23 -8.85 4.09
C GLN A 39 9.89 -7.38 4.37
N LYS A 40 10.64 -6.70 5.24
CA LYS A 40 10.47 -5.25 5.46
C LYS A 40 10.75 -4.45 4.20
N GLU A 41 11.80 -4.79 3.45
CA GLU A 41 12.08 -4.14 2.17
C GLU A 41 10.96 -4.40 1.14
N GLN A 42 10.44 -5.63 1.09
CA GLN A 42 9.31 -5.99 0.23
C GLN A 42 8.06 -5.17 0.58
N ILE A 43 7.77 -4.96 1.87
CA ILE A 43 6.67 -4.10 2.32
C ILE A 43 6.88 -2.66 1.84
N THR A 44 8.06 -2.08 2.02
CA THR A 44 8.36 -0.72 1.53
C THR A 44 8.19 -0.63 0.02
N ARG A 45 8.69 -1.61 -0.73
CA ARG A 45 8.55 -1.68 -2.19
C ARG A 45 7.08 -1.75 -2.60
N TYR A 46 6.31 -2.59 -1.93
CA TYR A 46 4.86 -2.71 -2.14
C TYR A 46 4.15 -1.36 -1.91
N CYS A 47 4.46 -0.68 -0.80
CA CYS A 47 3.90 0.65 -0.50
C CYS A 47 4.15 1.64 -1.64
N ARG A 48 5.38 1.65 -2.17
CA ARG A 48 5.75 2.52 -3.30
C ARG A 48 5.01 2.20 -4.57
N THR A 49 4.98 0.93 -4.96
CA THR A 49 4.41 0.53 -6.24
C THR A 49 2.89 0.60 -6.21
N GLU A 50 2.25 0.02 -5.19
CA GLU A 50 0.80 -0.05 -5.12
C GLU A 50 0.19 1.26 -4.64
N GLY A 51 0.82 1.98 -3.70
CA GLY A 51 0.38 3.33 -3.30
C GLY A 51 0.30 4.26 -4.51
N ARG A 52 1.38 4.36 -5.29
CA ARG A 52 1.42 5.15 -6.53
C ARG A 52 0.36 4.72 -7.54
N ARG A 53 0.23 3.41 -7.77
CA ARG A 53 -0.77 2.87 -8.71
C ARG A 53 -2.19 3.24 -8.28
N GLN A 54 -2.51 3.17 -6.99
CA GLN A 54 -3.82 3.54 -6.47
C GLN A 54 -4.08 5.04 -6.60
N GLY A 55 -3.10 5.88 -6.26
CA GLY A 55 -3.21 7.34 -6.42
C GLY A 55 -3.47 7.74 -7.88
N TRP A 56 -2.73 7.14 -8.82
CA TRP A 56 -2.94 7.36 -10.25
C TRP A 56 -4.34 6.93 -10.69
N ASN A 57 -4.79 5.73 -10.29
CA ASN A 57 -6.11 5.21 -10.66
C ASN A 57 -7.26 6.03 -10.09
N ASP A 58 -7.15 6.47 -8.83
CA ASP A 58 -8.16 7.28 -8.16
C ASP A 58 -8.25 8.66 -8.79
N ALA A 59 -7.12 9.27 -9.16
CA ALA A 59 -7.11 10.54 -9.90
C ALA A 59 -7.74 10.39 -11.30
N ASN A 60 -7.41 9.32 -12.02
CA ASN A 60 -8.00 9.00 -13.32
C ASN A 60 -9.51 8.70 -13.24
N GLY A 61 -9.96 8.06 -12.15
CA GLY A 61 -11.34 7.70 -11.90
C GLY A 61 -12.18 8.77 -11.19
N GLN A 62 -11.61 9.96 -10.92
CA GLN A 62 -12.23 11.03 -10.12
C GLN A 62 -12.68 10.61 -8.71
N ARG A 63 -11.94 9.69 -8.07
CA ARG A 63 -12.20 9.13 -6.73
C ARG A 63 -11.05 9.40 -5.76
N MET A 64 -10.48 10.60 -5.84
CA MET A 64 -9.31 10.97 -5.05
C MET A 64 -9.59 10.87 -3.56
N GLY A 65 -8.65 10.26 -2.83
CA GLY A 65 -8.71 10.10 -1.38
C GLY A 65 -9.28 8.76 -0.90
N GLU A 66 -10.03 8.02 -1.73
CA GLU A 66 -10.68 6.77 -1.30
C GLU A 66 -9.69 5.73 -0.76
N ARG A 67 -8.46 5.70 -1.30
CA ARG A 67 -7.43 4.71 -0.92
C ARG A 67 -6.14 5.32 -0.39
N ARG A 68 -6.19 6.60 0.05
CA ARG A 68 -5.00 7.31 0.50
C ARG A 68 -4.42 6.74 1.79
N GLU A 69 -5.26 6.30 2.73
CA GLU A 69 -4.80 5.76 4.02
C GLU A 69 -4.06 4.41 3.88
N GLY A 70 -4.38 3.66 2.83
CA GLY A 70 -3.78 2.37 2.54
C GLY A 70 -4.24 1.24 3.47
N PRO A 71 -3.62 0.06 3.34
CA PRO A 71 -4.05 -1.14 4.07
C PRO A 71 -3.33 -1.34 5.42
N PHE A 72 -2.34 -0.50 5.73
CA PHE A 72 -1.47 -0.68 6.89
C PHE A 72 -2.00 0.09 8.09
N HIS A 73 -1.97 -0.53 9.27
CA HIS A 73 -2.29 0.16 10.51
C HIS A 73 -1.34 1.37 10.73
N PRO A 74 -1.82 2.54 11.18
CA PRO A 74 -1.01 3.75 11.32
C PRO A 74 0.22 3.60 12.23
N GLU A 75 0.15 2.70 13.22
CA GLU A 75 1.25 2.41 14.15
C GLU A 75 2.15 1.23 13.73
N LEU A 76 1.80 0.52 12.64
CA LEU A 76 2.56 -0.63 12.16
C LEU A 76 4.00 -0.21 11.86
N LEU A 77 4.99 -0.92 12.42
CA LEU A 77 6.42 -0.60 12.23
C LEU A 77 6.75 0.88 12.52
N GLY A 78 6.11 1.50 13.52
CA GLY A 78 6.30 2.92 13.82
C GLY A 78 5.72 3.86 12.76
N GLY A 79 4.74 3.38 11.99
CA GLY A 79 4.02 4.13 10.97
C GLY A 79 4.80 4.36 9.68
N GLU A 80 5.94 3.69 9.47
CA GLU A 80 6.68 3.82 8.21
C GLU A 80 5.88 3.32 6.98
N PRO A 81 5.23 2.13 7.00
CA PRO A 81 4.47 1.64 5.84
C PRO A 81 3.31 2.56 5.46
N CYS A 82 2.60 3.09 6.48
CA CYS A 82 1.49 4.02 6.26
C CYS A 82 1.97 5.33 5.60
N ARG A 83 3.09 5.90 6.08
CA ARG A 83 3.68 7.11 5.49
C ARG A 83 4.17 6.87 4.06
N GLU A 84 4.94 5.81 3.83
CA GLU A 84 5.47 5.48 2.50
C GLU A 84 4.34 5.21 1.49
N TRP A 85 3.24 4.58 1.92
CA TRP A 85 2.05 4.42 1.09
C TRP A 85 1.42 5.76 0.72
N GLN A 86 1.20 6.65 1.71
CA GLN A 86 0.57 7.96 1.48
C GLN A 86 1.41 8.85 0.56
N ASP A 87 2.71 8.93 0.81
CA ASP A 87 3.63 9.72 -0.03
C ASP A 87 3.60 9.19 -1.48
N SER A 88 3.59 7.88 -1.65
CA SER A 88 3.54 7.25 -2.97
C SER A 88 2.19 7.44 -3.65
N TYR A 89 1.09 7.39 -2.90
CA TYR A 89 -0.26 7.69 -3.38
C TYR A 89 -0.34 9.13 -3.90
N ASP A 90 0.11 10.10 -3.11
CA ASP A 90 0.09 11.52 -3.49
C ASP A 90 0.93 11.76 -4.75
N ASN A 91 2.10 11.12 -4.86
CA ASN A 91 2.92 11.13 -6.07
C ASN A 91 2.16 10.60 -7.31
N GLY A 92 1.42 9.50 -7.15
CA GLY A 92 0.60 8.94 -8.23
C GLY A 92 -0.54 9.86 -8.68
N VAL A 93 -1.19 10.53 -7.71
CA VAL A 93 -2.22 11.54 -7.99
C VAL A 93 -1.62 12.71 -8.77
N GLU A 94 -0.48 13.24 -8.33
CA GLU A 94 0.19 14.34 -9.02
C GLU A 94 0.60 13.99 -10.45
N GLU A 95 1.17 12.80 -10.65
CA GLU A 95 1.59 12.32 -11.96
C GLU A 95 0.42 12.25 -12.94
N GLN A 96 -0.72 11.69 -12.51
CA GLN A 96 -1.92 11.62 -13.32
C GLN A 96 -2.45 13.02 -13.67
N ARG A 97 -2.43 13.95 -12.70
CA ARG A 97 -2.89 15.33 -12.93
C ARG A 97 -2.02 16.04 -13.95
N ARG A 98 -0.69 15.89 -13.87
CA ARG A 98 0.24 16.49 -14.84
C ARG A 98 -0.03 15.97 -16.26
N LEU A 99 -0.27 14.67 -16.42
CA LEU A 99 -0.60 14.07 -17.71
C LEU A 99 -1.96 14.53 -18.26
N SER A 100 -2.93 14.83 -17.39
CA SER A 100 -4.28 15.24 -17.81
C SER A 100 -4.37 16.70 -18.26
N VAL A 101 -3.33 17.50 -18.01
CA VAL A 101 -3.26 18.93 -18.37
C VAL A 101 -2.47 19.15 -19.67
N MET A 102 -1.73 18.14 -20.15
CA MET A 102 -1.04 18.13 -21.44
C MET A 102 -1.98 17.67 -22.56
#